data_AF-A0A2E8EFE0-F1
#
_entry.id   AF-A0A2E8EFE0-F1
#
_cell.length_a   1.000
_cell.length_b   1.000
_cell.length_c   1.000
_cell.angle_alpha   90.00
_cell.angle_beta   90.00
_cell.angle_gamma   90.00
#
_symmetry.space_group_name_H-M   'P 1'
#
loop_
_entity.id
_entity.type
_entity.pdbx_description
1 polymer ?
#
loop_
_entity_poly.entity_id
_entity_poly.type
_entity_poly.pdbx_seq_one_letter_code
_entity_poly.pdbx_strand_id
1 'polypeptide(L)'
;MLMMKAILVFNGRKNWLKTYRAINNLLSYGVNILWSQESVAQEGLEINQGDFLIPLENILEDWNNRGSIQSYTKLTEKSIIKFLHIENVSYEKIEISKSINVFKLKPANVALYQDSGGFNHALGISTSGFDVNWISGMDVAVGALDSYDIFMSGGGGGAKKANINRENLLLASMGVEGAKNITKFVREGGAYFGCCGGSYIASVVRDRFMKWWHPAKKYMTLLNVEDWHINENSDSGFKSPGMGTYVAKNAAPNNPIMFGMPKFFECVHWNGPIWNLIESAVENASSPESLVEFENVSPEKFTPSEYFKTNEIADDLKIKKTGIHKACKRKKTAIAQGYFGTGLVILSGSHPEMKTDFGSKLSKDNIWESAKILSNATFLASTNNRKKKNKIKIKNNIIIPLRSQCTEHINKLKRIKEITVILKRNDVKADINFLNKEFYTLSYGLSPEKMYNKILEDLPNLCEIILSEFEKLDDLVIKSMKILNKIKNMLAVTTNNNEINSLDILQERGMFSVFGCFNMLAKQKDPLWNQKGDQVFQGIYDLIDISLDKAEKALKRQKYLSKENNITSELVDNPFTNIDSARIRLDNALKLLWINQAALEKFIKIWKLYDCNS
;
A
#
# COMPACT_ATOMS: atom_id res chain seq x y z
N MET A 1 15.99 40.54 9.79
CA MET A 1 15.69 39.24 9.15
C MET A 1 14.27 39.32 8.61
N LEU A 2 13.94 38.69 7.48
CA LEU A 2 12.55 38.64 7.02
C LEU A 2 11.77 37.69 7.95
N MET A 3 10.68 38.19 8.52
CA MET A 3 9.64 37.35 9.11
C MET A 3 8.81 36.72 7.99
N MET A 4 8.34 35.48 8.18
CA MET A 4 7.51 34.77 7.20
C MET A 4 6.23 34.28 7.88
N LYS A 5 5.06 34.71 7.39
CA LYS A 5 3.77 34.20 7.85
C LYS A 5 3.46 32.85 7.25
N ALA A 6 3.03 31.91 8.09
CA ALA A 6 2.67 30.56 7.71
C ALA A 6 1.44 30.05 8.48
N ILE A 7 0.81 29.02 7.95
CA ILE A 7 -0.06 28.12 8.72
C ILE A 7 0.79 26.92 9.15
N LEU A 8 0.92 26.72 10.45
CA LEU A 8 1.46 25.50 11.06
C LEU A 8 0.35 24.44 11.08
N VAL A 9 0.62 23.23 10.61
CA VAL A 9 -0.33 22.12 10.56
C VAL A 9 0.28 20.91 11.27
N PHE A 10 -0.35 20.50 12.37
CA PHE A 10 0.26 19.55 13.31
C PHE A 10 0.13 18.09 12.86
N ASN A 11 1.23 17.34 13.01
CA ASN A 11 1.30 15.89 12.84
C ASN A 11 0.82 15.15 14.12
N GLY A 12 -0.37 15.54 14.59
CA GLY A 12 -0.92 15.06 15.86
C GLY A 12 -1.20 13.55 15.83
N ARG A 13 -0.59 12.79 16.76
CA ARG A 13 -0.64 11.32 16.81
C ARG A 13 -2.02 10.70 16.61
N LYS A 14 -3.10 11.30 17.15
CA LYS A 14 -4.47 10.75 17.03
C LYS A 14 -5.12 10.98 15.65
N ASN A 15 -4.69 11.99 14.89
CA ASN A 15 -5.34 12.42 13.64
C ASN A 15 -4.39 12.41 12.42
N TRP A 16 -3.17 11.86 12.53
CA TRP A 16 -2.11 11.96 11.50
C TRP A 16 -2.59 11.63 10.07
N LEU A 17 -3.46 10.63 9.93
CA LEU A 17 -4.01 10.19 8.66
C LEU A 17 -4.87 11.27 7.96
N LYS A 18 -5.59 12.08 8.75
CA LYS A 18 -6.37 13.24 8.24
C LYS A 18 -5.44 14.37 7.86
N THR A 19 -4.44 14.67 8.69
CA THR A 19 -3.37 15.62 8.36
C THR A 19 -2.72 15.24 7.04
N TYR A 20 -2.24 14.01 6.88
CA TYR A 20 -1.50 13.57 5.68
C TYR A 20 -2.37 13.61 4.43
N ARG A 21 -3.65 13.21 4.54
CA ARG A 21 -4.64 13.33 3.46
C ARG A 21 -4.88 14.79 3.06
N ALA A 22 -5.01 15.69 4.02
CA ALA A 22 -5.18 17.12 3.76
C ALA A 22 -3.94 17.73 3.09
N ILE A 23 -2.74 17.41 3.60
CA ILE A 23 -1.44 17.82 3.05
C ILE A 23 -1.27 17.31 1.60
N ASN A 24 -1.54 16.04 1.32
CA ASN A 24 -1.45 15.48 -0.04
C ASN A 24 -2.49 16.04 -1.01
N ASN A 25 -3.72 16.31 -0.54
CA ASN A 25 -4.70 17.07 -1.32
C ASN A 25 -4.14 18.48 -1.63
N LEU A 26 -3.66 19.23 -0.64
CA LEU A 26 -3.11 20.60 -0.80
C LEU A 26 -1.89 20.65 -1.74
N LEU A 27 -0.96 19.70 -1.64
CA LEU A 27 0.13 19.54 -2.61
C LEU A 27 -0.42 19.33 -4.04
N SER A 28 -1.47 18.53 -4.18
CA SER A 28 -2.17 18.34 -5.47
C SER A 28 -2.89 19.61 -5.94
N TYR A 29 -3.28 20.52 -5.04
CA TYR A 29 -3.76 21.87 -5.34
C TYR A 29 -2.64 22.85 -5.74
N GLY A 30 -1.37 22.43 -5.74
CA GLY A 30 -0.22 23.30 -6.03
C GLY A 30 0.19 24.21 -4.86
N VAL A 31 -0.32 23.95 -3.65
CA VAL A 31 0.08 24.68 -2.44
C VAL A 31 1.52 24.30 -2.08
N ASN A 32 2.38 25.30 -1.87
CA ASN A 32 3.71 25.07 -1.31
C ASN A 32 3.57 24.55 0.12
N ILE A 33 4.16 23.39 0.42
CA ILE A 33 4.21 22.83 1.78
C ILE A 33 5.64 22.46 2.12
N LEU A 34 6.05 22.87 3.31
CA LEU A 34 7.33 22.57 3.93
C LEU A 34 7.08 21.58 5.08
N TRP A 35 8.03 20.69 5.36
CA TRP A 35 7.91 19.64 6.39
C TRP A 35 9.10 19.75 7.35
N SER A 36 8.86 19.98 8.63
CA SER A 36 9.92 20.34 9.58
C SER A 36 10.86 19.18 9.86
N GLN A 37 12.17 19.40 9.78
CA GLN A 37 13.21 18.41 10.08
C GLN A 37 13.56 18.36 11.58
N GLU A 38 13.13 19.37 12.35
CA GLU A 38 13.55 19.62 13.72
C GLU A 38 12.42 20.26 14.55
N SER A 39 12.58 20.30 15.87
CA SER A 39 11.65 21.04 16.76
C SER A 39 12.20 22.44 17.07
N VAL A 40 11.38 23.47 16.90
CA VAL A 40 11.76 24.88 17.15
C VAL A 40 10.65 25.60 17.94
N ALA A 41 11.01 26.14 19.11
CA ALA A 41 10.14 27.00 19.89
C ALA A 41 10.08 28.41 19.28
N GLN A 42 8.88 28.84 18.89
CA GLN A 42 8.61 30.06 18.13
C GLN A 42 7.42 30.80 18.75
N GLU A 43 7.68 31.93 19.42
CA GLU A 43 6.67 32.85 19.97
C GLU A 43 5.60 32.20 20.87
N GLY A 44 5.99 31.14 21.60
CA GLY A 44 5.12 30.39 22.53
C GLY A 44 4.49 29.12 21.92
N LEU A 45 4.61 28.92 20.61
CA LEU A 45 4.27 27.67 19.93
C LEU A 45 5.54 26.81 19.75
N GLU A 46 5.39 25.49 19.83
CA GLU A 46 6.43 24.54 19.42
C GLU A 46 6.08 23.99 18.04
N ILE A 47 6.89 24.33 17.04
CA ILE A 47 6.88 23.65 15.74
C ILE A 47 7.64 22.35 15.97
N ASN A 48 7.00 21.19 15.81
CA ASN A 48 7.64 19.90 16.08
C ASN A 48 8.31 19.34 14.83
N GLN A 49 9.33 18.51 15.04
CA GLN A 49 9.84 17.63 14.00
C GLN A 49 8.71 16.81 13.36
N GLY A 50 8.56 16.95 12.04
CA GLY A 50 7.51 16.29 11.26
C GLY A 50 6.17 17.01 11.18
N ASP A 51 6.01 18.19 11.79
CA ASP A 51 4.88 19.10 11.49
C ASP A 51 5.05 19.74 10.09
N PHE A 52 3.97 20.28 9.54
CA PHE A 52 3.96 20.92 8.22
C PHE A 52 3.77 22.43 8.32
N LEU A 53 4.44 23.18 7.45
CA LEU A 53 4.32 24.63 7.34
C LEU A 53 3.83 25.00 5.92
N ILE A 54 2.75 25.77 5.85
CA ILE A 54 2.21 26.33 4.62
C ILE A 54 2.53 27.83 4.60
N PRO A 55 3.59 28.29 3.91
CA PRO A 55 3.89 29.72 3.81
C PRO A 55 2.75 30.46 3.10
N LEU A 56 2.34 31.58 3.68
CA LEU A 56 1.26 32.44 3.16
C LEU A 56 1.78 33.52 2.20
N GLU A 57 3.07 33.83 2.30
CA GLU A 57 3.73 34.87 1.52
C GLU A 57 4.36 34.31 0.23
N ASN A 58 4.38 35.14 -0.81
CA ASN A 58 4.85 34.80 -2.15
C ASN A 58 6.38 34.61 -2.28
N ILE A 59 7.11 34.44 -1.17
CA ILE A 59 8.59 34.30 -1.13
C ILE A 59 9.11 33.16 -2.04
N LEU A 60 8.26 32.19 -2.39
CA LEU A 60 8.58 31.06 -3.26
C LEU A 60 8.11 31.22 -4.74
N GLU A 61 7.72 32.42 -5.20
CA GLU A 61 7.19 32.61 -6.56
C GLU A 61 8.20 32.28 -7.68
N ASP A 62 9.48 32.62 -7.52
CA ASP A 62 10.52 32.29 -8.51
C ASP A 62 10.82 30.78 -8.64
N TRP A 63 10.27 29.94 -7.77
CA TRP A 63 10.49 28.48 -7.77
C TRP A 63 9.37 27.68 -8.47
N ASN A 64 8.30 28.35 -8.93
CA ASN A 64 7.28 27.71 -9.75
C ASN A 64 7.59 27.95 -11.23
N ASN A 65 7.72 26.87 -12.01
CA ASN A 65 7.93 26.97 -13.47
C ASN A 65 6.82 27.82 -14.11
N ARG A 66 7.21 28.93 -14.73
CA ARG A 66 6.31 29.80 -15.50
C ARG A 66 5.72 28.97 -16.65
N GLY A 67 4.43 28.65 -16.56
CA GLY A 67 3.74 27.71 -17.46
C GLY A 67 3.30 26.38 -16.82
N SER A 68 3.55 26.14 -15.53
CA SER A 68 2.88 25.06 -14.79
C SER A 68 1.48 25.50 -14.36
N ILE A 69 0.47 24.68 -14.66
CA ILE A 69 -0.97 24.83 -14.35
C ILE A 69 -1.26 25.37 -12.92
N GLN A 70 -0.38 25.02 -11.98
CA GLN A 70 -0.43 25.42 -10.57
C GLN A 70 -0.32 26.94 -10.34
N SER A 71 0.08 27.75 -11.33
CA SER A 71 0.10 29.21 -11.23
C SER A 71 -1.29 29.85 -11.21
N TYR A 72 -2.30 29.22 -11.82
CA TYR A 72 -3.51 29.94 -12.26
C TYR A 72 -4.66 30.01 -11.24
N THR A 73 -4.69 29.17 -10.22
CA THR A 73 -5.66 29.29 -9.12
C THR A 73 -5.00 29.07 -7.76
N LYS A 74 -4.19 30.04 -7.32
CA LYS A 74 -3.65 30.04 -5.95
C LYS A 74 -4.80 30.01 -4.94
N LEU A 75 -4.82 29.00 -4.06
CA LEU A 75 -5.78 28.96 -2.95
C LEU A 75 -5.43 30.08 -1.96
N THR A 76 -6.42 30.91 -1.63
CA THR A 76 -6.22 31.96 -0.61
C THR A 76 -6.08 31.35 0.78
N GLU A 77 -5.41 32.05 1.70
CA GLU A 77 -5.31 31.68 3.13
C GLU A 77 -6.67 31.25 3.70
N LYS A 78 -7.72 32.05 3.49
CA LYS A 78 -9.10 31.77 3.92
C LYS A 78 -9.67 30.47 3.33
N SER A 79 -9.22 30.07 2.14
CA SER A 79 -9.62 28.82 1.49
C SER A 79 -8.89 27.61 2.09
N ILE A 80 -7.59 27.75 2.36
CA ILE A 80 -6.75 26.72 3.01
C ILE A 80 -7.25 26.48 4.44
N ILE A 81 -7.49 27.53 5.21
CA ILE A 81 -8.05 27.48 6.57
C ILE A 81 -9.43 26.80 6.57
N LYS A 82 -10.33 27.19 5.66
CA LYS A 82 -11.65 26.56 5.53
C LYS A 82 -11.54 25.07 5.18
N PHE A 83 -10.59 24.68 4.34
CA PHE A 83 -10.35 23.29 3.99
C PHE A 83 -9.83 22.47 5.18
N LEU A 84 -8.80 22.95 5.89
CA LEU A 84 -8.26 22.29 7.08
C LEU A 84 -9.31 22.10 8.18
N HIS A 85 -10.17 23.11 8.39
CA HIS A 85 -11.30 23.02 9.31
C HIS A 85 -12.34 21.97 8.88
N ILE A 86 -12.67 21.88 7.58
CA ILE A 86 -13.62 20.87 7.04
C ILE A 86 -13.07 19.44 7.17
N GLU A 87 -11.76 19.22 6.94
CA GLU A 87 -11.12 17.91 7.12
C GLU A 87 -10.85 17.57 8.61
N ASN A 88 -11.18 18.47 9.54
CA ASN A 88 -10.91 18.38 10.98
C ASN A 88 -9.41 18.15 11.30
N VAL A 89 -8.56 18.98 10.68
CA VAL A 89 -7.11 18.99 10.87
C VAL A 89 -6.72 20.18 11.74
N SER A 90 -5.94 19.93 12.79
CA SER A 90 -5.43 20.98 13.69
C SER A 90 -4.37 21.83 13.01
N TYR A 91 -4.52 23.15 13.09
CA TYR A 91 -3.58 24.13 12.56
C TYR A 91 -3.52 25.35 13.47
N GLU A 92 -2.44 26.13 13.37
CA GLU A 92 -2.33 27.47 13.94
C GLU A 92 -1.76 28.45 12.90
N LYS A 93 -1.96 29.75 13.10
CA LYS A 93 -1.22 30.79 12.36
C LYS A 93 0.06 31.14 13.12
N ILE A 94 1.16 31.32 12.40
CA ILE A 94 2.44 31.63 13.01
C ILE A 94 3.26 32.60 12.15
N GLU A 95 3.98 33.51 12.80
CA GLU A 95 4.99 34.35 12.17
C GLU A 95 6.36 33.76 12.53
N ILE A 96 7.14 33.36 11.52
CA ILE A 96 8.41 32.68 11.71
C ILE A 96 9.52 33.72 11.68
N SER A 97 10.10 33.98 12.86
CA SER A 97 11.21 34.91 13.12
C SER A 97 12.54 34.22 13.43
N LYS A 98 12.61 32.89 13.23
CA LYS A 98 13.82 32.04 13.34
C LYS A 98 14.00 31.20 12.07
N SER A 99 15.24 30.85 11.73
CA SER A 99 15.52 29.83 10.71
C SER A 99 15.06 28.45 11.18
N ILE A 100 14.53 27.64 10.27
CA ILE A 100 14.06 26.27 10.54
C ILE A 100 14.50 25.37 9.38
N ASN A 101 15.12 24.23 9.70
CA ASN A 101 15.43 23.19 8.71
C ASN A 101 14.13 22.48 8.28
N VAL A 102 13.83 22.55 6.98
CA VAL A 102 12.61 21.98 6.39
C VAL A 102 12.91 21.19 5.12
N PHE A 103 12.06 20.22 4.79
CA PHE A 103 11.98 19.68 3.43
C PHE A 103 10.91 20.42 2.63
N LYS A 104 11.17 20.75 1.35
CA LYS A 104 10.08 21.15 0.43
C LYS A 104 9.42 19.88 -0.11
N LEU A 105 8.10 19.75 0.08
CA LEU A 105 7.32 18.64 -0.45
C LEU A 105 6.79 18.94 -1.86
N LYS A 106 6.49 17.87 -2.61
CA LYS A 106 5.79 17.91 -3.91
C LYS A 106 4.79 16.74 -4.00
N PRO A 107 3.81 16.76 -4.92
CA PRO A 107 2.98 15.59 -5.19
C PRO A 107 3.84 14.35 -5.53
N ALA A 108 3.71 13.29 -4.72
CA ALA A 108 4.45 12.06 -4.90
C ALA A 108 3.70 11.09 -5.82
N ASN A 109 4.39 10.59 -6.84
CA ASN A 109 3.92 9.53 -7.73
C ASN A 109 4.38 8.18 -7.17
N VAL A 110 3.45 7.35 -6.67
CA VAL A 110 3.76 6.02 -6.11
C VAL A 110 3.53 4.93 -7.14
N ALA A 111 4.56 4.12 -7.39
CA ALA A 111 4.45 2.86 -8.12
C ALA A 111 4.31 1.69 -7.14
N LEU A 112 3.29 0.87 -7.31
CA LEU A 112 3.05 -0.33 -6.50
C LEU A 112 3.25 -1.58 -7.36
N TYR A 113 4.04 -2.53 -6.87
CA TYR A 113 4.38 -3.72 -7.64
C TYR A 113 3.22 -4.73 -7.68
N GLN A 114 2.57 -4.83 -8.83
CA GLN A 114 1.39 -5.66 -9.05
C GLN A 114 1.64 -7.16 -8.86
N ASP A 115 2.87 -7.62 -9.12
CA ASP A 115 3.24 -9.04 -8.99
C ASP A 115 3.58 -9.44 -7.54
N SER A 116 3.48 -8.49 -6.60
CA SER A 116 3.66 -8.66 -5.16
C SER A 116 2.35 -8.58 -4.39
N GLY A 117 2.38 -8.88 -3.09
CA GLY A 117 1.30 -8.61 -2.13
C GLY A 117 1.10 -7.12 -1.82
N GLY A 118 1.11 -6.27 -2.84
CA GLY A 118 1.06 -4.80 -2.70
C GLY A 118 -0.27 -4.22 -2.22
N PHE A 119 -1.33 -5.02 -2.06
CA PHE A 119 -2.68 -4.52 -1.73
C PHE A 119 -2.70 -3.70 -0.42
N ASN A 120 -2.03 -4.20 0.61
CA ASN A 120 -1.98 -3.52 1.90
C ASN A 120 -1.16 -2.20 1.84
N HIS A 121 -0.14 -2.13 0.97
CA HIS A 121 0.57 -0.87 0.66
C HIS A 121 -0.37 0.11 -0.03
N ALA A 122 -1.14 -0.37 -1.02
CA ALA A 122 -2.11 0.44 -1.75
C ALA A 122 -3.14 1.07 -0.81
N LEU A 123 -3.67 0.30 0.15
CA LEU A 123 -4.59 0.81 1.16
C LEU A 123 -3.93 1.89 2.03
N GLY A 124 -2.81 1.57 2.70
CA GLY A 124 -2.14 2.51 3.62
C GLY A 124 -1.74 3.84 2.97
N ILE A 125 -1.24 3.79 1.73
CA ILE A 125 -0.81 4.97 0.97
C ILE A 125 -1.99 5.75 0.39
N SER A 126 -2.97 5.07 -0.25
CA SER A 126 -4.11 5.77 -0.87
C SER A 126 -5.00 6.45 0.16
N THR A 127 -5.22 5.80 1.33
CA THR A 127 -6.01 6.39 2.42
C THR A 127 -5.30 7.61 3.05
N SER A 128 -3.97 7.68 2.95
CA SER A 128 -3.14 8.85 3.29
C SER A 128 -3.11 9.93 2.20
N GLY A 129 -3.82 9.74 1.09
CA GLY A 129 -4.09 10.76 0.07
C GLY A 129 -3.12 10.82 -1.12
N PHE A 130 -2.11 9.93 -1.19
CA PHE A 130 -1.17 9.87 -2.32
C PHE A 130 -1.80 9.22 -3.57
N ASP A 131 -1.25 9.52 -4.76
CA ASP A 131 -1.65 8.86 -6.02
C ASP A 131 -0.85 7.57 -6.24
N VAL A 132 -1.56 6.43 -6.29
CA VAL A 132 -0.96 5.10 -6.49
C VAL A 132 -1.25 4.57 -7.88
N ASN A 133 -0.22 4.00 -8.51
CA ASN A 133 -0.34 3.34 -9.80
C ASN A 133 0.26 1.94 -9.70
N TRP A 134 -0.52 0.94 -10.09
CA TRP A 134 -0.07 -0.44 -10.18
C TRP A 134 0.79 -0.63 -11.43
N ILE A 135 1.96 -1.26 -11.29
CA ILE A 135 2.84 -1.62 -12.40
C ILE A 135 3.26 -3.10 -12.29
N SER A 136 3.29 -3.80 -13.42
CA SER A 136 3.77 -5.18 -13.53
C SER A 136 5.28 -5.25 -13.73
N GLY A 137 5.86 -6.45 -13.61
CA GLY A 137 7.27 -6.70 -13.89
C GLY A 137 7.65 -6.38 -15.34
N MET A 138 6.70 -6.53 -16.28
CA MET A 138 6.87 -6.12 -17.67
C MET A 138 6.97 -4.58 -17.81
N ASP A 139 6.13 -3.83 -17.11
CA ASP A 139 6.19 -2.36 -17.10
C ASP A 139 7.52 -1.85 -16.51
N VAL A 140 8.01 -2.52 -15.47
CA VAL A 140 9.34 -2.28 -14.87
C VAL A 140 10.45 -2.62 -15.88
N ALA A 141 10.36 -3.75 -16.59
CA ALA A 141 11.33 -4.18 -17.60
C ALA A 141 11.42 -3.23 -18.82
N VAL A 142 10.34 -2.54 -19.18
CA VAL A 142 10.34 -1.48 -20.22
C VAL A 142 10.59 -0.06 -19.68
N GLY A 143 10.91 0.08 -18.38
CA GLY A 143 11.40 1.34 -17.79
C GLY A 143 10.34 2.32 -17.31
N ALA A 144 9.11 1.87 -17.01
CA ALA A 144 8.01 2.73 -16.53
C ALA A 144 8.33 3.54 -15.27
N LEU A 145 9.34 3.12 -14.48
CA LEU A 145 9.81 3.76 -13.25
C LEU A 145 10.31 5.22 -13.44
N ASP A 146 10.60 5.67 -14.66
CA ASP A 146 11.05 7.06 -14.94
C ASP A 146 10.00 8.16 -14.66
N SER A 147 8.74 7.79 -14.42
CA SER A 147 7.67 8.72 -14.04
C SER A 147 7.41 8.83 -12.53
N TYR A 148 8.05 8.00 -11.70
CA TYR A 148 7.70 7.83 -10.28
C TYR A 148 8.74 8.42 -9.32
N ASP A 149 8.35 8.64 -8.07
CA ASP A 149 9.26 9.05 -6.99
C ASP A 149 9.63 7.85 -6.09
N ILE A 150 8.70 6.92 -5.87
CA ILE A 150 8.89 5.73 -5.05
C ILE A 150 8.27 4.49 -5.71
N PHE A 151 8.97 3.36 -5.60
CA PHE A 151 8.51 2.03 -5.99
C PHE A 151 8.39 1.15 -4.75
N MET A 152 7.23 0.51 -4.56
CA MET A 152 6.96 -0.34 -3.40
C MET A 152 6.69 -1.79 -3.81
N SER A 153 7.39 -2.73 -3.18
CA SER A 153 7.27 -4.17 -3.39
C SER A 153 6.83 -4.85 -2.09
N GLY A 154 5.61 -5.42 -2.10
CA GLY A 154 5.08 -6.17 -0.97
C GLY A 154 5.68 -7.58 -0.84
N GLY A 155 5.20 -8.32 0.15
CA GLY A 155 5.58 -9.72 0.32
C GLY A 155 5.15 -10.60 -0.86
N GLY A 156 5.93 -11.62 -1.20
CA GLY A 156 5.64 -12.56 -2.28
C GLY A 156 6.54 -13.79 -2.20
N GLY A 157 6.00 -14.96 -2.52
CA GLY A 157 6.71 -16.25 -2.34
C GLY A 157 5.84 -17.45 -1.95
N GLY A 158 4.51 -17.36 -2.06
CA GLY A 158 3.59 -18.45 -1.70
C GLY A 158 3.79 -19.70 -2.57
N ALA A 159 4.50 -20.69 -2.05
CA ALA A 159 4.77 -21.94 -2.75
C ALA A 159 3.48 -22.76 -2.96
N LYS A 160 3.10 -22.97 -4.23
CA LYS A 160 2.41 -24.20 -4.72
C LYS A 160 2.46 -24.42 -6.24
N LYS A 161 3.12 -23.54 -7.02
CA LYS A 161 3.64 -23.82 -8.38
C LYS A 161 5.12 -23.46 -8.52
N ALA A 162 5.91 -23.79 -7.49
CA ALA A 162 7.38 -23.71 -7.50
C ALA A 162 8.05 -24.93 -8.19
N ASN A 163 7.25 -25.92 -8.56
CA ASN A 163 7.55 -26.86 -9.63
C ASN A 163 7.07 -26.15 -10.92
N ILE A 164 7.93 -25.75 -11.85
CA ILE A 164 9.30 -26.20 -12.12
C ILE A 164 10.32 -25.08 -11.80
N ASN A 165 11.47 -25.44 -11.21
CA ASN A 165 12.66 -24.60 -10.98
C ASN A 165 12.63 -23.46 -9.92
N ARG A 166 11.73 -23.49 -8.93
CA ARG A 166 11.88 -22.79 -7.63
C ARG A 166 12.04 -21.24 -7.66
N GLU A 167 11.76 -20.57 -8.77
CA GLU A 167 12.02 -19.14 -8.89
C GLU A 167 11.18 -18.28 -7.92
N ASN A 168 11.80 -17.25 -7.34
CA ASN A 168 11.07 -16.23 -6.60
C ASN A 168 10.22 -15.43 -7.59
N LEU A 169 8.89 -15.58 -7.53
CA LEU A 169 7.93 -15.01 -8.47
C LEU A 169 8.13 -13.50 -8.70
N LEU A 170 8.53 -12.77 -7.65
CA LEU A 170 8.83 -11.34 -7.72
C LEU A 170 9.97 -11.03 -8.71
N LEU A 171 11.02 -11.85 -8.72
CA LEU A 171 12.17 -11.69 -9.61
C LEU A 171 11.92 -12.27 -11.01
N ALA A 172 11.08 -13.30 -11.11
CA ALA A 172 10.74 -13.95 -12.37
C ALA A 172 9.93 -13.02 -13.29
N SER A 173 8.93 -12.30 -12.78
CA SER A 173 8.08 -11.44 -13.62
C SER A 173 8.74 -10.13 -14.06
N MET A 174 9.69 -9.58 -13.29
CA MET A 174 10.51 -8.43 -13.72
C MET A 174 11.69 -8.81 -14.62
N GLY A 175 12.15 -10.06 -14.56
CA GLY A 175 13.33 -10.51 -15.29
C GLY A 175 14.63 -9.78 -14.85
N VAL A 176 15.70 -9.99 -15.62
CA VAL A 176 16.98 -9.30 -15.39
C VAL A 176 16.90 -7.81 -15.73
N GLU A 177 16.20 -7.43 -16.80
CA GLU A 177 16.09 -6.02 -17.21
C GLU A 177 15.20 -5.19 -16.28
N GLY A 178 14.11 -5.75 -15.74
CA GLY A 178 13.31 -5.07 -14.73
C GLY A 178 14.09 -4.85 -13.43
N ALA A 179 14.88 -5.83 -13.00
CA ALA A 179 15.79 -5.65 -11.87
C ALA A 179 16.81 -4.52 -12.14
N LYS A 180 17.51 -4.54 -13.28
CA LYS A 180 18.43 -3.45 -13.69
C LYS A 180 17.74 -2.08 -13.71
N ASN A 181 16.48 -2.01 -14.19
CA ASN A 181 15.71 -0.77 -14.22
C ASN A 181 15.34 -0.28 -12.82
N ILE A 182 15.05 -1.16 -11.85
CA ILE A 182 14.90 -0.78 -10.44
C ILE A 182 16.25 -0.27 -9.90
N THR A 183 17.35 -1.01 -10.10
CA THR A 183 18.70 -0.61 -9.67
C THR A 183 19.08 0.77 -10.19
N LYS A 184 18.76 1.06 -11.45
CA LYS A 184 18.96 2.36 -12.11
C LYS A 184 18.04 3.44 -11.54
N PHE A 185 16.74 3.16 -11.45
CA PHE A 185 15.73 4.07 -10.90
C PHE A 185 16.12 4.56 -9.51
N VAL A 186 16.56 3.65 -8.64
CA VAL A 186 17.06 3.99 -7.31
C VAL A 186 18.36 4.78 -7.42
N ARG A 187 19.38 4.29 -8.14
CA ARG A 187 20.67 5.00 -8.29
C ARG A 187 20.53 6.45 -8.76
N GLU A 188 19.52 6.75 -9.60
CA GLU A 188 19.16 8.08 -10.11
C GLU A 188 18.29 8.93 -9.16
N GLY A 189 18.06 8.52 -7.91
CA GLY A 189 17.35 9.28 -6.88
C GLY A 189 15.90 8.85 -6.62
N GLY A 190 15.42 7.77 -7.25
CA GLY A 190 14.15 7.14 -6.89
C GLY A 190 14.22 6.39 -5.56
N ALA A 191 13.08 6.19 -4.88
CA ALA A 191 13.02 5.46 -3.62
C ALA A 191 12.50 4.02 -3.79
N TYR A 192 13.07 3.07 -3.04
CA TYR A 192 12.61 1.69 -2.97
C TYR A 192 12.08 1.36 -1.57
N PHE A 193 10.86 0.82 -1.48
CA PHE A 193 10.31 0.25 -0.24
C PHE A 193 10.01 -1.23 -0.45
N GLY A 194 10.68 -2.11 0.27
CA GLY A 194 10.39 -3.55 0.28
C GLY A 194 9.76 -3.99 1.60
N CYS A 195 8.75 -4.86 1.55
CA CYS A 195 8.23 -5.61 2.71
C CYS A 195 8.36 -7.13 2.51
N CYS A 196 8.81 -7.84 3.54
CA CYS A 196 8.95 -9.31 3.57
C CYS A 196 9.66 -9.86 2.31
N GLY A 197 8.98 -10.58 1.41
CA GLY A 197 9.58 -11.04 0.15
C GLY A 197 10.17 -9.91 -0.71
N GLY A 198 9.51 -8.75 -0.76
CA GLY A 198 9.97 -7.55 -1.46
C GLY A 198 11.20 -6.90 -0.83
N SER A 199 11.47 -7.11 0.45
CA SER A 199 12.71 -6.66 1.08
C SER A 199 13.83 -7.70 0.97
N TYR A 200 13.48 -8.99 1.03
CA TYR A 200 14.41 -10.11 0.88
C TYR A 200 15.00 -10.24 -0.54
N ILE A 201 14.28 -9.79 -1.59
CA ILE A 201 14.90 -9.64 -2.94
C ILE A 201 15.96 -8.54 -2.97
N ALA A 202 15.93 -7.57 -2.04
CA ALA A 202 16.76 -6.38 -2.08
C ALA A 202 17.93 -6.36 -1.06
N SER A 203 17.94 -7.30 -0.11
CA SER A 203 19.04 -7.51 0.84
C SER A 203 20.22 -8.29 0.24
N VAL A 204 21.37 -8.27 0.93
CA VAL A 204 22.49 -9.19 0.68
C VAL A 204 22.04 -10.64 0.92
N VAL A 205 22.56 -11.55 0.09
CA VAL A 205 22.36 -12.99 0.18
C VAL A 205 23.72 -13.65 -0.02
N ARG A 206 24.10 -14.58 0.88
CA ARG A 206 25.41 -15.25 0.83
C ARG A 206 25.54 -16.14 -0.41
N ASP A 207 26.72 -16.15 -1.04
CA ASP A 207 26.96 -16.76 -2.36
C ASP A 207 26.51 -18.22 -2.48
N ARG A 208 26.70 -19.02 -1.42
CA ARG A 208 26.28 -20.43 -1.35
C ARG A 208 24.78 -20.63 -1.65
N PHE A 209 23.95 -19.63 -1.37
CA PHE A 209 22.51 -19.62 -1.65
C PHE A 209 22.19 -19.05 -3.04
N MET A 210 23.01 -18.16 -3.60
CA MET A 210 22.74 -17.44 -4.85
C MET A 210 22.47 -18.34 -6.06
N LYS A 211 22.98 -19.58 -6.07
CA LYS A 211 22.67 -20.61 -7.08
C LYS A 211 21.19 -21.03 -7.13
N TRP A 212 20.41 -20.75 -6.07
CA TRP A 212 18.99 -21.05 -5.96
C TRP A 212 18.10 -19.83 -6.21
N TRP A 213 18.69 -18.68 -6.55
CA TRP A 213 17.96 -17.45 -6.84
C TRP A 213 17.88 -17.18 -8.33
N HIS A 214 16.75 -16.62 -8.79
CA HIS A 214 16.61 -16.13 -10.15
C HIS A 214 17.70 -15.09 -10.47
N PRO A 215 18.37 -15.13 -11.65
CA PRO A 215 19.58 -14.32 -11.93
C PRO A 215 19.45 -12.81 -11.68
N ALA A 216 18.23 -12.27 -11.80
CA ALA A 216 17.88 -10.89 -11.46
C ALA A 216 18.29 -10.46 -10.03
N LYS A 217 18.39 -11.41 -9.08
CA LYS A 217 18.80 -11.13 -7.68
C LYS A 217 20.14 -10.39 -7.59
N LYS A 218 21.08 -10.65 -8.52
CA LYS A 218 22.39 -10.00 -8.58
C LYS A 218 22.30 -8.48 -8.77
N TYR A 219 21.27 -8.00 -9.46
CA TYR A 219 21.03 -6.57 -9.70
C TYR A 219 20.16 -5.95 -8.61
N MET A 220 19.22 -6.71 -8.05
CA MET A 220 18.31 -6.23 -7.01
C MET A 220 18.95 -5.99 -5.64
N THR A 221 20.19 -6.39 -5.38
CA THR A 221 20.84 -6.12 -4.09
C THR A 221 21.12 -4.61 -3.93
N LEU A 222 20.37 -3.93 -3.06
CA LEU A 222 20.35 -2.46 -2.94
C LEU A 222 20.82 -1.93 -1.58
N LEU A 223 20.85 -2.75 -0.53
CA LEU A 223 21.23 -2.30 0.82
C LEU A 223 22.15 -3.31 1.52
N ASN A 224 23.10 -2.80 2.30
CA ASN A 224 24.08 -3.56 3.08
C ASN A 224 23.46 -4.24 4.34
N VAL A 225 22.42 -5.07 4.15
CA VAL A 225 21.84 -5.90 5.21
C VAL A 225 21.76 -7.36 4.77
N GLU A 226 22.03 -8.32 5.66
CA GLU A 226 21.70 -9.74 5.46
C GLU A 226 20.62 -10.18 6.46
N ASP A 227 19.97 -11.30 6.19
CA ASP A 227 19.11 -11.95 7.18
C ASP A 227 19.95 -12.56 8.31
N TRP A 228 19.69 -12.13 9.54
CA TRP A 228 20.25 -12.66 10.77
C TRP A 228 19.73 -14.07 11.07
N HIS A 229 18.51 -14.39 10.63
CA HIS A 229 17.85 -15.66 10.94
C HIS A 229 17.99 -16.65 9.77
N ILE A 230 19.22 -16.93 9.36
CA ILE A 230 19.51 -17.91 8.31
C ILE A 230 19.37 -19.35 8.84
N ASN A 231 18.85 -20.26 8.00
CA ASN A 231 18.98 -21.70 8.17
C ASN A 231 20.12 -22.21 7.29
N GLU A 232 21.25 -22.54 7.90
CA GLU A 232 22.43 -23.06 7.20
C GLU A 232 22.21 -24.44 6.55
N ASN A 233 21.05 -25.07 6.77
CA ASN A 233 20.66 -26.36 6.20
C ASN A 233 19.48 -26.26 5.21
N SER A 234 19.04 -25.05 4.80
CA SER A 234 18.05 -24.88 3.71
C SER A 234 18.70 -24.38 2.42
N ASP A 235 18.14 -24.78 1.29
CA ASP A 235 18.62 -24.37 -0.03
C ASP A 235 18.56 -22.85 -0.22
N SER A 236 17.47 -22.20 0.19
CA SER A 236 17.32 -20.74 0.06
C SER A 236 18.01 -19.93 1.16
N GLY A 237 18.51 -20.58 2.21
CA GLY A 237 19.03 -19.92 3.43
C GLY A 237 17.96 -19.32 4.34
N PHE A 238 16.75 -19.09 3.84
CA PHE A 238 15.65 -18.52 4.59
C PHE A 238 15.22 -19.40 5.79
N LYS A 239 14.96 -18.75 6.93
CA LYS A 239 14.24 -19.32 8.06
C LYS A 239 13.22 -18.29 8.58
N SER A 240 11.93 -18.58 8.44
CA SER A 240 10.90 -17.75 9.10
C SER A 240 11.22 -17.62 10.61
N PRO A 241 11.10 -16.43 11.21
CA PRO A 241 11.13 -16.27 12.67
C PRO A 241 9.76 -16.54 13.32
N GLY A 242 8.68 -16.51 12.52
CA GLY A 242 7.31 -16.68 12.95
C GLY A 242 6.34 -15.74 12.24
N MET A 243 5.13 -15.63 12.78
CA MET A 243 4.12 -14.67 12.37
C MET A 243 3.33 -14.17 13.57
N GLY A 244 2.98 -12.88 13.59
CA GLY A 244 2.35 -12.27 14.74
C GLY A 244 2.34 -10.75 14.71
N THR A 245 1.68 -10.17 15.71
CA THR A 245 1.93 -8.80 16.14
C THR A 245 3.05 -8.81 17.19
N TYR A 246 4.02 -7.91 17.05
CA TYR A 246 5.11 -7.71 18.02
C TYR A 246 5.16 -6.25 18.48
N VAL A 247 5.73 -6.02 19.67
CA VAL A 247 6.07 -4.68 20.14
C VAL A 247 7.38 -4.26 19.49
N ALA A 248 7.29 -3.23 18.68
CA ALA A 248 8.38 -2.61 17.96
C ALA A 248 8.90 -1.38 18.72
N LYS A 249 10.22 -1.18 18.72
CA LYS A 249 10.87 0.04 19.22
C LYS A 249 11.23 0.94 18.04
N ASN A 250 10.86 2.22 18.13
CA ASN A 250 11.41 3.27 17.28
C ASN A 250 12.90 3.45 17.66
N ALA A 251 13.79 3.14 16.72
CA ALA A 251 15.24 3.16 16.94
C ALA A 251 15.90 4.44 16.44
N ALA A 252 15.32 5.07 15.40
CA ALA A 252 15.79 6.32 14.81
C ALA A 252 14.68 7.39 14.87
N PRO A 253 14.29 7.91 16.06
CA PRO A 253 13.17 8.85 16.18
C PRO A 253 13.37 10.15 15.39
N ASN A 254 14.63 10.56 15.19
CA ASN A 254 15.01 11.76 14.46
C ASN A 254 15.12 11.55 12.94
N ASN A 255 14.85 10.34 12.43
CA ASN A 255 14.84 10.05 11.00
C ASN A 255 13.47 10.44 10.40
N PRO A 256 13.40 11.09 9.22
CA PRO A 256 12.13 11.52 8.60
C PRO A 256 11.08 10.42 8.44
N ILE A 257 11.49 9.17 8.19
CA ILE A 257 10.60 8.01 8.07
C ILE A 257 9.89 7.71 9.40
N MET A 258 10.51 8.04 10.53
CA MET A 258 9.99 7.81 11.88
C MET A 258 9.35 9.06 12.52
N PHE A 259 9.26 10.18 11.82
CA PHE A 259 8.61 11.39 12.32
C PHE A 259 7.18 11.13 12.80
N GLY A 260 6.86 11.64 13.99
CA GLY A 260 5.57 11.44 14.64
C GLY A 260 5.30 10.02 15.17
N MET A 261 6.23 9.06 15.04
CA MET A 261 6.09 7.70 15.60
C MET A 261 6.38 7.69 17.12
N PRO A 262 5.60 6.97 17.95
CA PRO A 262 5.91 6.80 19.36
C PRO A 262 7.15 5.92 19.58
N LYS A 263 7.76 6.01 20.78
CA LYS A 263 8.94 5.21 21.17
C LYS A 263 8.71 3.70 21.03
N PHE A 264 7.50 3.24 21.35
CA PHE A 264 7.05 1.86 21.18
C PHE A 264 5.70 1.85 20.46
N PHE A 265 5.50 0.91 19.55
CA PHE A 265 4.27 0.70 18.80
C PHE A 265 4.08 -0.79 18.47
N GLU A 266 2.89 -1.18 18.03
CA GLU A 266 2.65 -2.52 17.50
C GLU A 266 2.88 -2.56 15.99
N CYS A 267 3.46 -3.66 15.51
CA CYS A 267 3.69 -3.92 14.10
C CYS A 267 3.45 -5.40 13.81
N VAL A 268 2.93 -5.71 12.62
CA VAL A 268 2.78 -7.10 12.16
C VAL A 268 4.11 -7.60 11.59
N HIS A 269 4.43 -8.86 11.83
CA HIS A 269 5.49 -9.58 11.16
C HIS A 269 4.94 -10.90 10.61
N TRP A 270 5.33 -11.27 9.39
CA TRP A 270 4.80 -12.46 8.72
C TRP A 270 5.89 -13.13 7.88
N ASN A 271 6.64 -14.05 8.51
CA ASN A 271 7.67 -14.84 7.83
C ASN A 271 8.71 -14.00 7.07
N GLY A 272 9.02 -12.80 7.55
CA GLY A 272 10.02 -11.93 6.93
C GLY A 272 11.43 -12.22 7.43
N PRO A 273 12.46 -11.68 6.76
CA PRO A 273 13.81 -11.65 7.29
C PRO A 273 13.90 -10.81 8.57
N ILE A 274 14.96 -11.01 9.36
CA ILE A 274 15.33 -10.15 10.49
C ILE A 274 16.73 -9.62 10.20
N TRP A 275 17.00 -8.32 10.25
CA TRP A 275 18.24 -7.80 9.69
C TRP A 275 19.45 -7.87 10.63
N ASN A 276 20.57 -8.36 10.07
CA ASN A 276 21.91 -7.90 10.41
C ASN A 276 22.22 -6.67 9.56
N LEU A 277 22.76 -5.63 10.19
CA LEU A 277 23.38 -4.50 9.49
C LEU A 277 24.83 -4.88 9.14
N ILE A 278 25.28 -4.56 7.93
CA ILE A 278 26.65 -4.74 7.44
C ILE A 278 27.22 -3.37 7.08
N GLU A 279 28.49 -3.12 7.36
CA GLU A 279 29.12 -1.82 7.07
C GLU A 279 29.30 -1.58 5.57
N SER A 280 29.79 -2.60 4.84
CA SER A 280 29.95 -2.61 3.40
C SER A 280 29.93 -4.05 2.84
N ALA A 281 29.11 -4.27 1.80
CA ALA A 281 29.02 -5.51 1.01
C ALA A 281 28.52 -5.27 -0.43
N VAL A 282 27.91 -4.11 -0.69
CA VAL A 282 27.25 -3.72 -1.94
C VAL A 282 27.84 -2.39 -2.39
N GLU A 283 28.51 -2.38 -3.54
CA GLU A 283 29.06 -1.18 -4.13
C GLU A 283 27.94 -0.15 -4.43
N ASN A 284 28.18 1.13 -4.11
CA ASN A 284 27.21 2.24 -4.19
C ASN A 284 26.08 2.22 -3.14
N ALA A 285 26.01 1.23 -2.23
CA ALA A 285 25.08 1.27 -1.10
C ALA A 285 25.74 1.93 0.14
N SER A 286 24.98 2.73 0.89
CA SER A 286 25.43 3.28 2.17
C SER A 286 25.49 2.20 3.26
N SER A 287 26.19 2.48 4.36
CA SER A 287 25.90 1.80 5.63
C SER A 287 24.41 1.99 5.99
N PRO A 288 23.73 0.99 6.55
CA PRO A 288 22.30 1.06 6.85
C PRO A 288 22.03 1.60 8.26
N GLU A 289 20.89 2.25 8.43
CA GLU A 289 20.34 2.69 9.73
C GLU A 289 19.22 1.74 10.19
N SER A 290 19.16 1.45 11.49
CA SER A 290 18.03 0.74 12.11
C SER A 290 16.90 1.72 12.40
N LEU A 291 15.81 1.67 11.64
CA LEU A 291 14.62 2.50 11.92
C LEU A 291 13.78 1.88 13.05
N VAL A 292 13.64 0.56 13.02
CA VAL A 292 12.73 -0.20 13.90
C VAL A 292 13.42 -1.45 14.40
N GLU A 293 13.35 -1.69 15.70
CA GLU A 293 13.86 -2.89 16.36
C GLU A 293 12.72 -3.77 16.89
N PHE A 294 12.95 -5.07 16.96
CA PHE A 294 12.14 -5.98 17.77
C PHE A 294 12.39 -5.70 19.26
N GLU A 295 11.39 -5.25 20.02
CA GLU A 295 11.51 -5.04 21.48
C GLU A 295 10.93 -6.23 22.26
N ASN A 296 9.69 -6.65 21.96
CA ASN A 296 9.05 -7.78 22.66
C ASN A 296 8.01 -8.54 21.80
N VAL A 297 7.73 -9.80 22.19
CA VAL A 297 6.66 -10.66 21.65
C VAL A 297 5.95 -11.36 22.80
N SER A 298 4.64 -11.63 22.65
CA SER A 298 3.85 -12.41 23.60
C SER A 298 3.17 -13.60 22.90
N PRO A 299 2.90 -14.72 23.59
CA PRO A 299 2.36 -15.93 22.97
C PRO A 299 0.93 -15.78 22.43
N GLU A 300 0.15 -14.82 22.95
CA GLU A 300 -1.23 -14.54 22.50
C GLU A 300 -1.23 -13.77 21.16
N LYS A 301 -0.20 -12.94 20.93
CA LYS A 301 -0.10 -12.09 19.73
C LYS A 301 0.88 -12.63 18.68
N PHE A 302 1.76 -13.57 19.04
CA PHE A 302 2.82 -14.05 18.14
C PHE A 302 2.98 -15.57 18.19
N THR A 303 2.98 -16.19 17.01
CA THR A 303 3.27 -17.62 16.82
C THR A 303 4.68 -17.79 16.21
N PRO A 304 5.68 -18.23 16.99
CA PRO A 304 7.04 -18.45 16.50
C PRO A 304 7.11 -19.61 15.50
N SER A 305 8.05 -19.55 14.56
CA SER A 305 8.19 -20.55 13.49
C SER A 305 8.36 -21.98 13.98
N GLU A 306 9.00 -22.14 15.13
CA GLU A 306 9.26 -23.42 15.79
C GLU A 306 7.95 -24.14 16.19
N TYR A 307 6.84 -23.40 16.35
CA TYR A 307 5.54 -23.93 16.74
C TYR A 307 4.55 -24.11 15.57
N PHE A 308 4.93 -23.80 14.32
CA PHE A 308 4.04 -23.91 13.16
C PHE A 308 3.55 -25.34 12.84
N LYS A 309 4.28 -26.37 13.27
CA LYS A 309 3.96 -27.78 12.98
C LYS A 309 3.55 -28.58 14.20
N THR A 310 3.74 -28.03 15.41
CA THR A 310 3.34 -28.64 16.68
C THR A 310 1.86 -28.42 16.95
N ASN A 311 1.24 -29.34 17.70
CA ASN A 311 -0.09 -29.09 18.27
C ASN A 311 0.00 -28.25 19.58
N GLU A 312 1.23 -27.99 20.06
CA GLU A 312 1.49 -27.12 21.19
C GLU A 312 1.35 -25.63 20.83
N ILE A 313 0.67 -24.89 21.70
CA ILE A 313 0.76 -23.42 21.76
C ILE A 313 2.01 -23.06 22.60
N ALA A 314 2.72 -22.00 22.22
CA ALA A 314 3.82 -21.46 23.01
C ALA A 314 3.27 -20.78 24.28
N ASP A 315 3.90 -21.03 25.42
CA ASP A 315 3.71 -20.28 26.66
C ASP A 315 4.89 -19.32 26.92
N ASP A 316 4.82 -18.54 28.00
CA ASP A 316 5.85 -17.58 28.42
C ASP A 316 7.24 -18.18 28.68
N LEU A 317 7.36 -19.48 28.92
CA LEU A 317 8.65 -20.17 29.12
C LEU A 317 9.16 -20.78 27.80
N LYS A 318 8.25 -21.22 26.94
CA LYS A 318 8.52 -21.72 25.58
C LYS A 318 8.95 -20.60 24.64
N ILE A 319 8.23 -19.48 24.60
CA ILE A 319 8.53 -18.36 23.69
C ILE A 319 9.95 -17.83 23.91
N LYS A 320 10.43 -17.81 25.16
CA LYS A 320 11.79 -17.40 25.56
C LYS A 320 12.93 -18.21 24.90
N LYS A 321 12.64 -19.40 24.35
CA LYS A 321 13.64 -20.29 23.69
C LYS A 321 13.78 -20.03 22.18
N THR A 322 12.84 -19.30 21.57
CA THR A 322 12.66 -19.18 20.11
C THR A 322 13.62 -18.20 19.42
N GLY A 323 13.71 -18.29 18.08
CA GLY A 323 14.45 -17.35 17.24
C GLY A 323 13.96 -15.91 17.39
N ILE A 324 12.64 -15.69 17.40
CA ILE A 324 12.06 -14.34 17.54
C ILE A 324 12.33 -13.72 18.92
N HIS A 325 12.23 -14.46 20.02
CA HIS A 325 12.60 -13.90 21.34
C HIS A 325 14.10 -13.59 21.44
N LYS A 326 14.96 -14.39 20.78
CA LYS A 326 16.39 -14.08 20.64
C LYS A 326 16.63 -12.81 19.80
N ALA A 327 15.78 -12.51 18.82
CA ALA A 327 15.81 -11.24 18.07
C ALA A 327 15.42 -10.06 18.98
N CYS A 328 14.33 -10.18 19.76
CA CYS A 328 13.91 -9.18 20.75
C CYS A 328 15.03 -8.90 21.78
N LYS A 329 15.56 -9.94 22.44
CA LYS A 329 16.64 -9.80 23.43
C LYS A 329 17.92 -9.18 22.85
N ARG A 330 18.15 -9.31 21.55
CA ARG A 330 19.29 -8.71 20.83
C ARG A 330 18.96 -7.42 20.09
N LYS A 331 17.74 -6.87 20.27
CA LYS A 331 17.24 -5.66 19.61
C LYS A 331 17.53 -5.64 18.11
N LYS A 332 17.24 -6.76 17.45
CA LYS A 332 17.51 -6.90 16.02
C LYS A 332 16.61 -6.00 15.20
N THR A 333 17.12 -5.53 14.08
CA THR A 333 16.43 -4.59 13.19
C THR A 333 15.32 -5.30 12.42
N ALA A 334 14.11 -4.77 12.52
CA ALA A 334 12.92 -5.20 11.77
C ALA A 334 12.72 -4.39 10.47
N ILE A 335 13.13 -3.11 10.48
CA ILE A 335 13.10 -2.21 9.32
C ILE A 335 14.40 -1.42 9.27
N ALA A 336 15.12 -1.52 8.15
CA ALA A 336 16.36 -0.81 7.89
C ALA A 336 16.18 0.22 6.76
N GLN A 337 16.92 1.32 6.84
CA GLN A 337 17.06 2.32 5.77
C GLN A 337 18.52 2.38 5.30
N GLY A 338 18.74 2.77 4.05
CA GLY A 338 19.97 3.40 3.61
C GLY A 338 19.76 4.08 2.26
N TYR A 339 20.84 4.26 1.52
CA TYR A 339 20.83 4.81 0.17
C TYR A 339 21.56 3.89 -0.81
N PHE A 340 21.18 3.94 -2.08
CA PHE A 340 21.90 3.32 -3.19
C PHE A 340 22.06 4.33 -4.32
N GLY A 341 23.31 4.75 -4.60
CA GLY A 341 23.55 6.00 -5.32
C GLY A 341 22.93 7.17 -4.55
N THR A 342 22.03 7.93 -5.19
CA THR A 342 21.26 9.00 -4.53
C THR A 342 19.84 8.58 -4.12
N GLY A 343 19.44 7.34 -4.38
CA GLY A 343 18.09 6.83 -4.07
C GLY A 343 17.96 6.31 -2.66
N LEU A 344 16.80 6.52 -2.05
CA LEU A 344 16.40 6.02 -0.74
C LEU A 344 16.06 4.53 -0.82
N VAL A 345 16.54 3.69 0.10
CA VAL A 345 16.23 2.25 0.14
C VAL A 345 15.75 1.88 1.54
N ILE A 346 14.55 1.28 1.63
CA ILE A 346 13.91 0.91 2.89
C ILE A 346 13.52 -0.56 2.82
N LEU A 347 14.15 -1.38 3.66
CA LEU A 347 13.93 -2.82 3.70
C LEU A 347 13.24 -3.20 5.01
N SER A 348 11.94 -3.46 4.93
CA SER A 348 11.13 -3.96 6.04
C SER A 348 11.05 -5.48 6.01
N GLY A 349 11.57 -6.17 7.02
CA GLY A 349 11.28 -7.58 7.24
C GLY A 349 9.83 -7.77 7.71
N SER A 350 9.38 -6.88 8.58
CA SER A 350 8.00 -6.79 9.07
C SER A 350 7.03 -6.21 8.04
N HIS A 351 5.74 -6.15 8.39
CA HIS A 351 4.67 -5.56 7.59
C HIS A 351 4.09 -4.31 8.27
N PRO A 352 4.76 -3.14 8.17
CA PRO A 352 4.20 -1.86 8.59
C PRO A 352 2.94 -1.47 7.81
N GLU A 353 2.64 -2.14 6.69
CA GLU A 353 1.39 -1.99 5.94
C GLU A 353 0.23 -2.87 6.45
N MET A 354 0.40 -3.69 7.50
CA MET A 354 -0.65 -4.59 7.99
C MET A 354 -1.17 -4.21 9.38
N LYS A 355 -2.50 -4.26 9.53
CA LYS A 355 -3.20 -4.04 10.80
C LYS A 355 -3.00 -5.24 11.73
N THR A 356 -2.81 -4.94 13.02
CA THR A 356 -2.46 -5.93 14.06
C THR A 356 -3.60 -6.88 14.44
N ASP A 357 -4.85 -6.43 14.26
CA ASP A 357 -6.07 -7.19 14.55
C ASP A 357 -6.73 -7.70 13.24
N PHE A 358 -6.50 -8.98 12.91
CA PHE A 358 -7.28 -9.74 11.92
C PHE A 358 -8.75 -9.85 12.37
N GLY A 359 -9.57 -8.90 11.94
CA GLY A 359 -10.93 -8.72 12.47
C GLY A 359 -11.39 -7.27 12.49
N SER A 360 -10.48 -6.32 12.72
CA SER A 360 -10.84 -4.92 12.92
C SER A 360 -11.29 -4.22 11.63
N LYS A 361 -12.37 -3.42 11.70
CA LYS A 361 -12.87 -2.64 10.55
C LYS A 361 -11.77 -1.78 9.94
N LEU A 362 -11.59 -1.88 8.62
CA LEU A 362 -10.74 -0.98 7.85
C LEU A 362 -11.60 0.21 7.42
N SER A 363 -11.80 1.17 8.31
CA SER A 363 -12.37 2.47 7.93
C SER A 363 -11.26 3.42 7.48
N LYS A 364 -11.61 4.33 6.56
CA LYS A 364 -10.79 5.47 6.11
C LYS A 364 -10.14 6.30 7.23
N ASP A 365 -10.61 6.22 8.48
CA ASP A 365 -10.09 6.98 9.62
C ASP A 365 -9.44 6.11 10.72
N ASN A 366 -9.32 4.79 10.54
CA ASN A 366 -8.74 3.86 11.53
C ASN A 366 -7.66 2.96 10.91
N ILE A 367 -6.51 3.57 10.61
CA ILE A 367 -5.27 2.89 10.23
C ILE A 367 -4.33 2.84 11.45
N TRP A 368 -3.57 1.75 11.55
CA TRP A 368 -2.62 1.45 12.60
C TRP A 368 -1.35 2.30 12.49
N GLU A 369 -0.69 2.56 13.62
CA GLU A 369 0.39 3.56 13.71
C GLU A 369 1.57 3.29 12.78
N SER A 370 1.98 2.02 12.59
CA SER A 370 3.11 1.67 11.73
C SER A 370 2.89 1.93 10.24
N ALA A 371 1.67 2.20 9.76
CA ALA A 371 1.43 2.64 8.38
C ALA A 371 2.04 4.02 8.06
N LYS A 372 2.23 4.85 9.09
CA LYS A 372 2.85 6.17 8.99
C LYS A 372 4.26 6.08 8.39
N ILE A 373 4.98 4.98 8.64
CA ILE A 373 6.31 4.67 8.07
C ILE A 373 6.29 4.72 6.54
N LEU A 374 5.30 4.08 5.88
CA LEU A 374 5.20 4.11 4.42
C LEU A 374 4.87 5.52 3.90
N SER A 375 4.04 6.27 4.63
CA SER A 375 3.63 7.62 4.25
C SER A 375 4.78 8.63 4.40
N ASN A 376 5.53 8.56 5.49
CA ASN A 376 6.74 9.36 5.72
C ASN A 376 7.82 9.03 4.69
N ALA A 377 8.02 7.76 4.36
CA ALA A 377 8.90 7.33 3.26
C ALA A 377 8.47 7.91 1.91
N THR A 378 7.16 8.02 1.66
CA THR A 378 6.61 8.63 0.43
C THR A 378 6.81 10.15 0.42
N PHE A 379 6.64 10.83 1.56
CA PHE A 379 6.98 12.26 1.67
C PHE A 379 8.48 12.51 1.47
N LEU A 380 9.36 11.71 2.08
CA LEU A 380 10.81 11.81 1.89
C LEU A 380 11.21 11.53 0.43
N ALA A 381 10.64 10.51 -0.21
CA ALA A 381 10.85 10.28 -1.65
C ALA A 381 10.39 11.46 -2.51
N SER A 382 9.36 12.20 -2.09
CA SER A 382 8.90 13.41 -2.77
C SER A 382 9.93 14.55 -2.74
N THR A 383 10.83 14.61 -1.76
CA THR A 383 11.81 15.72 -1.66
C THR A 383 12.92 15.63 -2.72
N ASN A 384 13.12 14.45 -3.33
CA ASN A 384 14.19 14.24 -4.30
C ASN A 384 13.91 14.93 -5.64
N ASN A 385 14.85 15.77 -6.08
CA ASN A 385 14.81 16.52 -7.34
C ASN A 385 15.27 15.67 -8.56
N ARG A 386 14.72 14.45 -8.70
CA ARG A 386 14.97 13.60 -9.88
C ARG A 386 14.30 14.21 -11.11
N LYS A 387 15.05 14.38 -12.21
CA LYS A 387 14.52 14.84 -13.50
C LYS A 387 13.62 13.76 -14.12
N LYS A 388 12.31 13.82 -13.82
CA LYS A 388 11.29 12.95 -14.43
C LYS A 388 11.26 13.15 -15.95
N LYS A 389 11.17 12.05 -16.70
CA LYS A 389 10.94 12.08 -18.16
C LYS A 389 9.44 12.12 -18.45
N ASN A 390 9.07 12.53 -19.66
CA ASN A 390 7.67 12.57 -20.10
C ASN A 390 7.01 11.18 -19.97
N LYS A 391 5.77 11.14 -19.47
CA LYS A 391 5.02 9.89 -19.27
C LYS A 391 4.90 9.10 -20.57
N ILE A 392 5.40 7.86 -20.57
CA ILE A 392 5.17 6.91 -21.66
C ILE A 392 3.68 6.53 -21.65
N LYS A 393 2.97 6.82 -22.75
CA LYS A 393 1.54 6.47 -22.91
C LYS A 393 1.36 4.98 -23.21
N ILE A 394 1.35 4.15 -22.16
CA ILE A 394 0.94 2.74 -22.25
C ILE A 394 -0.54 2.70 -22.65
N LYS A 395 -0.87 1.96 -23.73
CA LYS A 395 -2.18 2.01 -24.40
C LYS A 395 -2.85 0.63 -24.36
N ASN A 396 -3.65 0.38 -23.32
CA ASN A 396 -4.43 -0.85 -23.04
C ASN A 396 -5.90 -0.48 -22.62
N ASN A 397 -6.92 -1.35 -22.73
CA ASN A 397 -7.73 -1.40 -23.97
C ASN A 397 -8.83 -2.54 -23.97
N ILE A 398 -9.97 -2.70 -23.22
CA ILE A 398 -10.96 -3.83 -23.56
C ILE A 398 -12.48 -3.80 -23.18
N ILE A 399 -13.28 -4.60 -23.92
CA ILE A 399 -14.65 -5.14 -23.65
C ILE A 399 -14.66 -6.13 -22.47
N ILE A 400 -15.34 -5.78 -21.38
CA ILE A 400 -15.53 -6.62 -20.18
C ILE A 400 -17.00 -7.08 -20.10
N PRO A 401 -17.30 -8.37 -19.84
CA PRO A 401 -18.67 -8.86 -19.68
C PRO A 401 -19.25 -8.46 -18.31
N LEU A 402 -20.03 -7.38 -18.28
CA LEU A 402 -20.76 -6.92 -17.10
C LEU A 402 -21.95 -7.86 -16.78
N ARG A 403 -21.76 -8.77 -15.82
CA ARG A 403 -22.82 -9.62 -15.23
C ARG A 403 -22.87 -9.41 -13.72
N SER A 404 -24.07 -9.28 -13.14
CA SER A 404 -24.27 -9.14 -11.69
C SER A 404 -23.60 -10.29 -10.93
N GLN A 405 -22.73 -9.94 -10.00
CA GLN A 405 -21.98 -10.90 -9.21
C GLN A 405 -22.79 -11.43 -8.03
N CYS A 406 -23.67 -10.63 -7.44
CA CYS A 406 -24.60 -11.13 -6.43
C CYS A 406 -25.45 -12.27 -7.01
N THR A 407 -26.00 -12.09 -8.23
CA THR A 407 -26.83 -13.10 -8.89
C THR A 407 -26.08 -14.39 -9.18
N GLU A 408 -24.78 -14.34 -9.51
CA GLU A 408 -24.01 -15.56 -9.77
C GLU A 408 -23.64 -16.33 -8.49
N HIS A 409 -23.34 -15.63 -7.38
CA HIS A 409 -22.79 -16.26 -6.17
C HIS A 409 -23.81 -16.48 -5.04
N ILE A 410 -24.99 -15.85 -5.08
CA ILE A 410 -25.98 -15.91 -3.98
C ILE A 410 -26.38 -17.33 -3.57
N ASN A 411 -26.65 -18.22 -4.54
CA ASN A 411 -27.03 -19.60 -4.25
C ASN A 411 -25.86 -20.43 -3.68
N LYS A 412 -24.62 -20.08 -4.04
CA LYS A 412 -23.41 -20.73 -3.50
C LYS A 412 -23.24 -20.38 -2.01
N LEU A 413 -23.42 -19.10 -1.67
CA LEU A 413 -23.25 -18.56 -0.31
C LEU A 413 -24.37 -18.99 0.64
N LYS A 414 -25.62 -19.05 0.16
CA LYS A 414 -26.74 -19.64 0.91
C LYS A 414 -26.44 -21.08 1.30
N ARG A 415 -26.01 -21.92 0.35
CA ARG A 415 -25.66 -23.32 0.61
C ARG A 415 -24.49 -23.49 1.59
N ILE A 416 -23.46 -22.64 1.51
CA ILE A 416 -22.35 -22.64 2.51
C ILE A 416 -22.90 -22.29 3.91
N LYS A 417 -23.76 -21.27 4.02
CA LYS A 417 -24.40 -20.87 5.29
C LYS A 417 -25.25 -22.02 5.87
N GLU A 418 -26.04 -22.68 5.05
CA GLU A 418 -26.88 -23.84 5.41
C GLU A 418 -26.04 -25.02 5.92
N ILE A 419 -24.99 -25.41 5.19
CA ILE A 419 -24.05 -26.48 5.59
C ILE A 419 -23.39 -26.13 6.93
N THR A 420 -22.98 -24.88 7.13
CA THR A 420 -22.35 -24.43 8.38
C THR A 420 -23.28 -24.61 9.59
N VAL A 421 -24.56 -24.27 9.44
CA VAL A 421 -25.57 -24.46 10.49
C VAL A 421 -25.80 -25.95 10.79
N ILE A 422 -25.77 -26.81 9.77
CA ILE A 422 -25.88 -28.28 9.95
C ILE A 422 -24.65 -28.83 10.70
N LEU A 423 -23.44 -28.45 10.32
CA LEU A 423 -22.20 -28.86 11.01
C LEU A 423 -22.20 -28.42 12.48
N LYS A 424 -22.58 -27.17 12.77
CA LYS A 424 -22.66 -26.65 14.15
C LYS A 424 -23.78 -27.34 14.96
N ARG A 425 -24.91 -27.69 14.35
CA ARG A 425 -26.02 -28.41 15.02
C ARG A 425 -25.65 -29.84 15.40
N ASN A 426 -24.82 -30.50 14.61
CA ASN A 426 -24.50 -31.92 14.74
C ASN A 426 -23.22 -32.18 15.58
N ASP A 427 -22.62 -31.15 16.21
CA ASP A 427 -21.34 -31.20 16.93
C ASP A 427 -20.23 -31.94 16.15
N VAL A 428 -20.14 -31.67 14.84
CA VAL A 428 -19.18 -32.36 13.97
C VAL A 428 -17.78 -31.91 14.32
N LYS A 429 -17.06 -32.75 15.09
CA LYS A 429 -15.67 -32.49 15.46
C LYS A 429 -14.80 -32.31 14.23
N ALA A 430 -13.90 -31.32 14.29
CA ALA A 430 -12.94 -31.06 13.24
C ALA A 430 -12.12 -32.31 12.91
N ASP A 431 -12.16 -32.78 11.66
CA ASP A 431 -11.09 -33.65 11.19
C ASP A 431 -9.80 -32.82 11.07
N ILE A 432 -8.89 -33.09 12.00
CA ILE A 432 -7.57 -32.43 12.07
C ILE A 432 -6.72 -32.76 10.83
N ASN A 433 -7.03 -33.85 10.11
CA ASN A 433 -6.38 -34.19 8.84
C ASN A 433 -6.91 -33.33 7.68
N PHE A 434 -8.21 -33.02 7.66
CA PHE A 434 -8.82 -32.05 6.74
C PHE A 434 -8.34 -30.60 6.98
N LEU A 435 -8.05 -30.22 8.23
CA LEU A 435 -7.28 -29.00 8.58
C LEU A 435 -5.78 -29.12 8.20
N ASN A 436 -5.51 -29.63 7.01
CA ASN A 436 -4.22 -30.11 6.55
C ASN A 436 -3.12 -29.04 6.70
N LYS A 437 -2.02 -29.41 7.37
CA LYS A 437 -0.95 -28.51 7.87
C LYS A 437 -0.24 -27.65 6.81
N GLU A 438 -0.47 -27.89 5.52
CA GLU A 438 0.03 -27.03 4.43
C GLU A 438 -0.85 -25.81 4.13
N PHE A 439 -2.13 -25.87 4.47
CA PHE A 439 -3.13 -24.90 4.01
C PHE A 439 -3.33 -23.76 5.01
N TYR A 440 -3.42 -24.06 6.30
CA TYR A 440 -3.69 -23.07 7.34
C TYR A 440 -2.42 -22.65 8.09
N THR A 441 -1.99 -21.40 7.85
CA THR A 441 -1.25 -20.65 8.85
C THR A 441 -2.24 -20.25 9.93
N LEU A 442 -2.17 -20.87 11.11
CA LEU A 442 -3.13 -20.69 12.20
C LEU A 442 -3.25 -19.19 12.56
N SER A 443 -4.49 -18.74 12.79
CA SER A 443 -4.73 -17.45 13.42
C SER A 443 -4.11 -17.44 14.82
N TYR A 444 -3.38 -16.38 15.16
CA TYR A 444 -2.39 -16.37 16.24
C TYR A 444 -2.90 -16.98 17.57
N GLY A 445 -2.12 -17.90 18.13
CA GLY A 445 -2.37 -18.47 19.46
C GLY A 445 -3.53 -19.47 19.60
N LEU A 446 -4.28 -19.75 18.52
CA LEU A 446 -5.40 -20.72 18.57
C LEU A 446 -4.95 -22.14 18.20
N SER A 447 -5.50 -23.15 18.89
CA SER A 447 -5.41 -24.55 18.46
C SER A 447 -6.29 -24.78 17.21
N PRO A 448 -6.02 -25.83 16.39
CA PRO A 448 -6.84 -26.15 15.21
C PRO A 448 -8.33 -26.32 15.54
N GLU A 449 -8.65 -26.93 16.67
CA GLU A 449 -10.01 -27.09 17.20
C GLU A 449 -10.67 -25.74 17.54
N LYS A 450 -9.98 -24.86 18.28
CA LYS A 450 -10.49 -23.51 18.59
C LYS A 450 -10.67 -22.68 17.31
N MET A 451 -9.79 -22.85 16.32
CA MET A 451 -9.91 -22.18 15.03
C MET A 451 -11.07 -22.73 14.20
N TYR A 452 -11.31 -24.04 14.19
CA TYR A 452 -12.46 -24.65 13.51
C TYR A 452 -13.78 -24.22 14.11
N ASN A 453 -13.92 -24.31 15.44
CA ASN A 453 -15.14 -23.89 16.13
C ASN A 453 -15.41 -22.41 15.82
N LYS A 454 -14.40 -21.55 15.95
CA LYS A 454 -14.54 -20.13 15.62
C LYS A 454 -14.90 -19.88 14.15
N ILE A 455 -14.34 -20.64 13.21
CA ILE A 455 -14.73 -20.57 11.79
C ILE A 455 -16.20 -20.96 11.59
N LEU A 456 -16.71 -22.01 12.25
CA LEU A 456 -18.14 -22.36 12.19
C LEU A 456 -19.05 -21.29 12.84
N GLU A 457 -18.53 -20.49 13.77
CA GLU A 457 -19.25 -19.37 14.39
C GLU A 457 -19.28 -18.12 13.50
N ASP A 458 -18.15 -17.77 12.88
CA ASP A 458 -18.01 -16.57 12.04
C ASP A 458 -18.61 -16.77 10.64
N LEU A 459 -18.51 -17.97 10.05
CA LEU A 459 -18.82 -18.24 8.64
C LEU A 459 -20.27 -17.92 8.20
N PRO A 460 -21.33 -18.10 9.01
CA PRO A 460 -22.68 -17.72 8.60
C PRO A 460 -22.85 -16.21 8.38
N ASN A 461 -22.23 -15.40 9.24
CA ASN A 461 -22.20 -13.93 9.15
C ASN A 461 -21.23 -13.49 8.02
N LEU A 462 -20.08 -14.17 7.89
CA LEU A 462 -19.15 -13.95 6.78
C LEU A 462 -19.80 -14.15 5.40
N CYS A 463 -20.69 -15.14 5.25
CA CYS A 463 -21.49 -15.32 4.03
C CYS A 463 -22.46 -14.15 3.78
N GLU A 464 -23.11 -13.60 4.81
CA GLU A 464 -24.01 -12.44 4.69
C GLU A 464 -23.25 -11.15 4.33
N ILE A 465 -22.07 -10.97 4.93
CA ILE A 465 -21.14 -9.90 4.53
C ILE A 465 -20.80 -10.07 3.05
N ILE A 466 -20.29 -11.23 2.63
CA ILE A 466 -19.88 -11.48 1.24
C ILE A 466 -21.03 -11.27 0.24
N LEU A 467 -22.28 -11.50 0.62
CA LEU A 467 -23.45 -11.12 -0.18
C LEU A 467 -23.61 -9.60 -0.30
N SER A 468 -23.67 -8.89 0.83
CA SER A 468 -23.81 -7.42 0.86
C SER A 468 -22.63 -6.71 0.16
N GLU A 469 -21.44 -7.31 0.22
CA GLU A 469 -20.25 -6.91 -0.51
C GLU A 469 -20.45 -7.02 -2.03
N PHE A 470 -20.98 -8.14 -2.55
CA PHE A 470 -21.29 -8.26 -3.98
C PHE A 470 -22.41 -7.30 -4.42
N GLU A 471 -23.42 -7.06 -3.59
CA GLU A 471 -24.48 -6.08 -3.89
C GLU A 471 -23.91 -4.66 -3.99
N LYS A 472 -22.98 -4.30 -3.08
CA LYS A 472 -22.28 -3.02 -3.09
C LYS A 472 -21.28 -2.90 -4.25
N LEU A 473 -20.61 -3.99 -4.64
CA LEU A 473 -19.81 -4.04 -5.87
C LEU A 473 -20.67 -3.79 -7.11
N ASP A 474 -21.81 -4.49 -7.26
CA ASP A 474 -22.71 -4.36 -8.41
C ASP A 474 -23.26 -2.91 -8.51
N ASP A 475 -23.70 -2.30 -7.40
CA ASP A 475 -24.14 -0.89 -7.35
C ASP A 475 -23.01 0.11 -7.70
N LEU A 476 -21.81 -0.08 -7.15
CA LEU A 476 -20.68 0.80 -7.44
C LEU A 476 -20.16 0.66 -8.88
N VAL A 477 -20.24 -0.52 -9.48
CA VAL A 477 -20.00 -0.72 -10.92
C VAL A 477 -21.05 0.04 -11.74
N ILE A 478 -22.34 -0.06 -11.39
CA ILE A 478 -23.42 0.68 -12.08
C ILE A 478 -23.21 2.20 -11.97
N LYS A 479 -22.90 2.71 -10.77
CA LYS A 479 -22.56 4.13 -10.53
C LYS A 479 -21.34 4.57 -11.33
N SER A 480 -20.27 3.75 -11.34
CA SER A 480 -19.04 4.02 -12.10
C SER A 480 -19.31 4.11 -13.59
N MET A 481 -20.00 3.13 -14.17
CA MET A 481 -20.36 3.12 -15.60
C MET A 481 -21.26 4.30 -15.96
N LYS A 482 -22.20 4.68 -15.08
CA LYS A 482 -23.06 5.87 -15.27
C LYS A 482 -22.27 7.18 -15.27
N ILE A 483 -21.17 7.28 -14.54
CA ILE A 483 -20.26 8.45 -14.55
C ILE A 483 -19.31 8.38 -15.76
N LEU A 484 -18.74 7.22 -16.06
CA LEU A 484 -17.86 7.01 -17.21
C LEU A 484 -18.57 7.34 -18.54
N ASN A 485 -19.85 6.97 -18.68
CA ASN A 485 -20.64 7.31 -19.85
C ASN A 485 -20.98 8.81 -19.93
N LYS A 486 -21.21 9.50 -18.80
CA LYS A 486 -21.30 10.98 -18.78
C LYS A 486 -19.99 11.62 -19.27
N ILE A 487 -18.84 11.09 -18.81
CA ILE A 487 -17.50 11.53 -19.22
C ILE A 487 -17.29 11.32 -20.73
N LYS A 488 -17.54 10.09 -21.24
CA LYS A 488 -17.42 9.76 -22.67
C LYS A 488 -18.28 10.68 -23.53
N ASN A 489 -19.55 10.88 -23.16
CA ASN A 489 -20.46 11.74 -23.93
C ASN A 489 -20.02 13.21 -23.91
N MET A 490 -19.50 13.73 -22.79
CA MET A 490 -18.98 15.10 -22.74
C MET A 490 -17.69 15.27 -23.54
N LEU A 491 -16.78 14.28 -23.52
CA LEU A 491 -15.58 14.30 -24.35
C LEU A 491 -15.92 14.25 -25.85
N ALA A 492 -16.84 13.37 -26.25
CA ALA A 492 -17.29 13.23 -27.65
C ALA A 492 -18.00 14.49 -28.18
N VAL A 493 -18.66 15.28 -27.33
CA VAL A 493 -19.23 16.59 -27.70
C VAL A 493 -18.14 17.67 -27.86
N THR A 494 -16.98 17.52 -27.23
CA THR A 494 -15.84 18.46 -27.37
C THR A 494 -14.83 18.07 -28.47
N THR A 495 -14.79 16.81 -28.91
CA THR A 495 -13.89 16.35 -29.99
C THR A 495 -14.62 16.25 -31.32
N ASN A 496 -14.31 17.15 -32.26
CA ASN A 496 -15.03 17.24 -33.54
C ASN A 496 -14.65 16.09 -34.51
N ASN A 497 -15.33 14.95 -34.37
CA ASN A 497 -15.44 13.75 -35.23
C ASN A 497 -14.18 12.99 -35.72
N ASN A 498 -12.97 13.54 -35.75
CA ASN A 498 -11.83 12.90 -36.44
C ASN A 498 -10.94 11.94 -35.61
N GLU A 499 -11.20 11.73 -34.31
CA GLU A 499 -10.36 10.84 -33.45
C GLU A 499 -11.08 9.57 -32.93
N ILE A 500 -12.29 9.26 -33.42
CA ILE A 500 -13.11 8.15 -32.87
C ILE A 500 -12.43 6.77 -33.05
N ASN A 501 -11.64 6.57 -34.12
CA ASN A 501 -10.81 5.36 -34.33
C ASN A 501 -9.74 5.09 -33.25
N SER A 502 -9.59 5.95 -32.24
CA SER A 502 -8.73 5.71 -31.08
C SER A 502 -9.38 4.88 -29.97
N LEU A 503 -10.73 4.79 -29.94
CA LEU A 503 -11.49 4.16 -28.86
C LEU A 503 -11.50 2.63 -28.91
N ASP A 504 -11.53 2.02 -30.09
CA ASP A 504 -11.37 0.56 -30.23
C ASP A 504 -9.90 0.12 -30.04
N ILE A 505 -8.96 1.09 -30.10
CA ILE A 505 -7.57 0.96 -29.62
C ILE A 505 -7.45 1.40 -28.14
N LEU A 506 -8.60 1.57 -27.46
CA LEU A 506 -8.81 1.46 -26.02
C LEU A 506 -9.94 0.43 -25.66
N GLN A 507 -10.33 -0.47 -26.57
CA GLN A 507 -11.20 -1.64 -26.36
C GLN A 507 -10.76 -3.06 -26.89
N GLU A 508 -9.48 -3.36 -27.19
CA GLU A 508 -8.87 -4.70 -27.53
C GLU A 508 -7.67 -5.36 -26.69
N ARG A 509 -6.65 -4.67 -26.11
CA ARG A 509 -5.52 -5.22 -25.28
C ARG A 509 -5.69 -5.25 -23.73
N GLY A 510 -6.81 -4.81 -23.17
CA GLY A 510 -7.01 -4.56 -21.73
C GLY A 510 -7.31 -5.81 -20.90
N MET A 511 -7.87 -6.85 -21.53
CA MET A 511 -8.03 -8.16 -20.88
C MET A 511 -6.69 -8.86 -20.70
N PHE A 512 -5.59 -8.41 -21.30
CA PHE A 512 -4.29 -9.00 -21.00
C PHE A 512 -3.91 -8.78 -19.53
N SER A 513 -4.20 -7.60 -18.98
CA SER A 513 -4.06 -7.32 -17.54
C SER A 513 -5.06 -8.13 -16.70
N VAL A 514 -6.29 -8.34 -17.21
CA VAL A 514 -7.33 -9.16 -16.55
C VAL A 514 -6.92 -10.64 -16.50
N PHE A 515 -6.49 -11.24 -17.61
CA PHE A 515 -6.04 -12.64 -17.68
C PHE A 515 -4.70 -12.88 -16.99
N GLY A 516 -3.82 -11.87 -16.93
CA GLY A 516 -2.65 -11.87 -16.05
C GLY A 516 -3.09 -12.01 -14.59
N CYS A 517 -3.92 -11.09 -14.10
CA CYS A 517 -4.48 -11.16 -12.75
C CYS A 517 -5.30 -12.44 -12.50
N PHE A 518 -6.03 -12.98 -13.48
CA PHE A 518 -6.77 -14.24 -13.33
C PHE A 518 -5.80 -15.43 -13.13
N ASN A 519 -4.69 -15.47 -13.86
CA ASN A 519 -3.61 -16.46 -13.66
C ASN A 519 -2.82 -16.26 -12.35
N MET A 520 -2.79 -15.05 -11.80
CA MET A 520 -2.16 -14.75 -10.50
C MET A 520 -3.08 -15.12 -9.33
N LEU A 521 -4.35 -14.75 -9.39
CA LEU A 521 -5.37 -15.06 -8.37
C LEU A 521 -5.77 -16.55 -8.38
N ALA A 522 -5.57 -17.25 -9.50
CA ALA A 522 -5.58 -18.72 -9.52
C ALA A 522 -4.44 -19.35 -8.68
N LYS A 523 -3.38 -18.61 -8.33
CA LYS A 523 -2.15 -19.12 -7.69
C LYS A 523 -1.86 -18.58 -6.28
N GLN A 524 -2.26 -17.35 -5.94
CA GLN A 524 -2.12 -16.81 -4.58
C GLN A 524 -3.10 -17.49 -3.60
N LYS A 525 -2.78 -17.59 -2.30
CA LYS A 525 -3.70 -18.10 -1.26
C LYS A 525 -4.87 -17.13 -1.01
N ASP A 526 -5.83 -17.57 -0.19
CA ASP A 526 -7.06 -16.85 0.17
C ASP A 526 -6.87 -15.38 0.57
N PRO A 527 -7.90 -14.53 0.36
CA PRO A 527 -8.00 -13.27 1.08
C PRO A 527 -8.10 -13.56 2.58
N LEU A 528 -7.50 -12.71 3.41
CA LEU A 528 -7.44 -12.92 4.86
C LEU A 528 -8.67 -12.30 5.54
N TRP A 529 -9.75 -13.08 5.62
CA TRP A 529 -11.04 -12.65 6.16
C TRP A 529 -11.03 -12.48 7.69
N ASN A 530 -12.02 -11.73 8.17
CA ASN A 530 -12.19 -11.32 9.56
C ASN A 530 -12.83 -12.43 10.41
N GLN A 531 -12.53 -12.44 11.71
CA GLN A 531 -13.05 -13.40 12.67
C GLN A 531 -13.97 -12.76 13.73
N LYS A 532 -14.88 -11.88 13.28
CA LYS A 532 -15.94 -11.24 14.10
C LYS A 532 -17.22 -10.88 13.33
N GLY A 533 -17.26 -11.06 12.01
CA GLY A 533 -18.41 -10.71 11.18
C GLY A 533 -18.80 -9.23 11.25
N ASP A 534 -17.80 -8.35 11.05
CA ASP A 534 -17.95 -6.93 11.37
C ASP A 534 -17.29 -6.03 10.29
N GLN A 535 -18.05 -5.69 9.23
CA GLN A 535 -17.81 -4.70 8.16
C GLN A 535 -16.33 -4.30 7.88
N VAL A 536 -15.56 -5.14 7.17
CA VAL A 536 -14.12 -4.91 6.95
C VAL A 536 -13.76 -4.18 5.65
N PHE A 537 -14.55 -4.31 4.58
CA PHE A 537 -14.14 -3.84 3.24
C PHE A 537 -14.33 -2.36 2.96
N GLN A 538 -14.79 -1.60 3.97
CA GLN A 538 -15.13 -0.19 3.81
C GLN A 538 -13.98 0.62 3.17
N GLY A 539 -12.72 0.32 3.45
CA GLY A 539 -11.55 0.97 2.83
C GLY A 539 -11.45 0.86 1.30
N ILE A 540 -11.86 -0.25 0.66
CA ILE A 540 -11.89 -0.33 -0.82
C ILE A 540 -13.00 0.57 -1.36
N TYR A 541 -14.18 0.51 -0.74
CA TYR A 541 -15.33 1.35 -1.11
C TYR A 541 -15.08 2.83 -0.87
N ASP A 542 -14.41 3.19 0.22
CA ASP A 542 -14.02 4.56 0.51
C ASP A 542 -13.14 5.13 -0.61
N LEU A 543 -12.24 4.33 -1.20
CA LEU A 543 -11.43 4.75 -2.36
C LEU A 543 -12.26 4.89 -3.65
N ILE A 544 -13.24 4.02 -3.86
CA ILE A 544 -14.17 4.08 -5.00
C ILE A 544 -15.11 5.28 -4.85
N ASP A 545 -15.74 5.48 -3.70
CA ASP A 545 -16.62 6.60 -3.38
C ASP A 545 -15.87 7.95 -3.45
N ILE A 546 -14.62 8.02 -2.98
CA ILE A 546 -13.75 9.19 -3.21
C ILE A 546 -13.50 9.43 -4.71
N SER A 547 -13.35 8.38 -5.51
CA SER A 547 -13.13 8.49 -6.95
C SER A 547 -14.40 8.91 -7.70
N LEU A 548 -15.56 8.36 -7.30
CA LEU A 548 -16.90 8.73 -7.79
C LEU A 548 -17.23 10.19 -7.45
N ASP A 549 -17.02 10.61 -6.20
CA ASP A 549 -17.22 12.00 -5.75
C ASP A 549 -16.31 12.99 -6.49
N LYS A 550 -15.00 12.69 -6.60
CA LYS A 550 -14.06 13.51 -7.37
C LYS A 550 -14.45 13.59 -8.86
N ALA A 551 -14.95 12.51 -9.46
CA ALA A 551 -15.44 12.51 -10.85
C ALA A 551 -16.78 13.24 -11.04
N GLU A 552 -17.73 13.09 -10.10
CA GLU A 552 -18.99 13.85 -10.08
C GLU A 552 -18.73 15.36 -9.93
N LYS A 553 -17.77 15.76 -9.07
CA LYS A 553 -17.37 17.16 -8.88
C LYS A 553 -16.74 17.74 -10.15
N ALA A 554 -15.84 17.00 -10.82
CA ALA A 554 -15.30 17.40 -12.12
C ALA A 554 -16.40 17.58 -13.18
N LEU A 555 -17.32 16.61 -13.31
CA LEU A 555 -18.46 16.70 -14.23
C LEU A 555 -19.39 17.89 -13.95
N LYS A 556 -19.73 18.12 -12.67
CA LYS A 556 -20.58 19.26 -12.26
C LYS A 556 -19.90 20.59 -12.59
N ARG A 557 -18.58 20.69 -12.38
CA ARG A 557 -17.79 21.89 -12.67
C ARG A 557 -17.63 22.13 -14.18
N GLN A 558 -17.36 21.10 -14.98
CA GLN A 558 -17.27 21.26 -16.45
C GLN A 558 -18.60 21.73 -17.05
N LYS A 559 -19.75 21.27 -16.52
CA LYS A 559 -21.09 21.73 -16.93
C LYS A 559 -21.42 23.17 -16.48
N TYR A 560 -20.65 23.73 -15.55
CA TYR A 560 -20.74 25.14 -15.18
C TYR A 560 -19.87 25.97 -16.14
N LEU A 561 -18.63 25.55 -16.35
CA LEU A 561 -17.71 26.17 -17.32
C LEU A 561 -18.27 26.19 -18.75
N SER A 562 -18.99 25.14 -19.18
CA SER A 562 -19.64 25.10 -20.50
C SER A 562 -20.91 25.95 -20.61
N LYS A 563 -21.21 26.83 -19.64
CA LYS A 563 -22.32 27.81 -19.68
C LYS A 563 -21.84 29.25 -19.59
N GLU A 564 -20.73 29.49 -18.89
CA GLU A 564 -20.04 30.77 -18.91
C GLU A 564 -19.12 30.80 -20.13
N ASN A 565 -19.53 31.48 -21.20
CA ASN A 565 -18.79 31.55 -22.47
C ASN A 565 -17.37 32.17 -22.36
N ASN A 566 -16.97 32.65 -21.18
CA ASN A 566 -15.62 33.11 -20.86
C ASN A 566 -14.77 31.98 -20.26
N ILE A 567 -14.59 30.88 -20.99
CA ILE A 567 -13.62 29.84 -20.61
C ILE A 567 -12.22 30.39 -20.86
N THR A 568 -11.56 30.91 -19.81
CA THR A 568 -10.11 31.15 -19.88
C THR A 568 -9.38 29.81 -20.01
N SER A 569 -8.32 29.76 -20.82
CA SER A 569 -7.51 28.54 -21.04
C SER A 569 -7.01 27.93 -19.73
N GLU A 570 -6.69 28.80 -18.76
CA GLU A 570 -6.33 28.50 -17.37
C GLU A 570 -7.27 27.51 -16.64
N LEU A 571 -8.56 27.46 -17.00
CA LEU A 571 -9.55 26.59 -16.37
C LEU A 571 -9.69 25.21 -17.04
N VAL A 572 -9.23 25.06 -18.29
CA VAL A 572 -9.18 23.76 -19.00
C VAL A 572 -8.13 22.84 -18.38
N ASP A 573 -7.00 23.42 -18.00
CA ASP A 573 -5.84 22.70 -17.46
C ASP A 573 -6.00 22.25 -15.99
N ASN A 574 -6.79 22.99 -15.20
CA ASN A 574 -6.88 22.85 -13.74
C ASN A 574 -7.10 21.38 -13.28
N PRO A 575 -6.28 20.82 -12.36
CA PRO A 575 -6.35 19.38 -12.02
C PRO A 575 -7.62 18.94 -11.24
N PHE A 576 -8.54 19.88 -10.99
CA PHE A 576 -9.87 19.65 -10.41
C PHE A 576 -11.03 19.90 -11.40
N THR A 577 -10.73 20.31 -12.63
CA THR A 577 -11.63 20.26 -13.80
C THR A 577 -11.24 19.13 -14.75
N ASN A 578 -9.94 18.78 -14.81
CA ASN A 578 -9.35 17.80 -15.71
C ASN A 578 -10.09 16.44 -15.74
N ILE A 579 -10.87 16.23 -16.81
CA ILE A 579 -11.74 15.06 -16.99
C ILE A 579 -10.93 13.77 -17.22
N ASP A 580 -9.76 13.83 -17.86
CA ASP A 580 -8.88 12.66 -18.00
C ASP A 580 -8.40 12.14 -16.63
N SER A 581 -8.09 13.03 -15.69
CA SER A 581 -7.71 12.68 -14.32
C SER A 581 -8.89 12.09 -13.53
N ALA A 582 -10.11 12.55 -13.80
CA ALA A 582 -11.32 11.90 -13.26
C ALA A 582 -11.53 10.51 -13.88
N ARG A 583 -11.31 10.34 -15.19
CA ARG A 583 -11.40 9.05 -15.89
C ARG A 583 -10.37 8.06 -15.36
N ILE A 584 -9.08 8.44 -15.27
CA ILE A 584 -8.01 7.56 -14.78
C ILE A 584 -8.26 7.09 -13.34
N ARG A 585 -8.76 7.96 -12.46
CA ARG A 585 -9.16 7.57 -11.09
C ARG A 585 -10.31 6.56 -11.11
N LEU A 586 -11.31 6.77 -11.98
CA LEU A 586 -12.45 5.87 -12.13
C LEU A 586 -12.06 4.51 -12.75
N ASP A 587 -11.16 4.52 -13.74
CA ASP A 587 -10.58 3.31 -14.35
C ASP A 587 -9.76 2.53 -13.30
N ASN A 588 -9.03 3.21 -12.42
CA ASN A 588 -8.31 2.58 -11.30
C ASN A 588 -9.26 2.06 -10.21
N ALA A 589 -10.35 2.77 -9.91
CA ALA A 589 -11.40 2.30 -9.01
C ALA A 589 -12.11 1.04 -9.56
N LEU A 590 -12.36 0.97 -10.88
CA LEU A 590 -12.90 -0.20 -11.57
C LEU A 590 -11.93 -1.40 -11.55
N LYS A 591 -10.59 -1.17 -11.64
CA LYS A 591 -9.59 -2.22 -11.41
C LYS A 591 -9.63 -2.73 -9.96
N LEU A 592 -9.78 -1.85 -8.97
CA LEU A 592 -9.88 -2.25 -7.55
C LEU A 592 -11.18 -3.01 -7.24
N LEU A 593 -12.32 -2.57 -7.79
CA LEU A 593 -13.60 -3.30 -7.76
C LEU A 593 -13.42 -4.73 -8.26
N TRP A 594 -12.77 -4.89 -9.42
CA TRP A 594 -12.57 -6.19 -10.04
C TRP A 594 -11.53 -7.07 -9.32
N ILE A 595 -10.46 -6.49 -8.75
CA ILE A 595 -9.53 -7.22 -7.87
C ILE A 595 -10.27 -7.74 -6.62
N ASN A 596 -11.16 -6.93 -6.02
CA ASN A 596 -11.99 -7.37 -4.88
C ASN A 596 -12.94 -8.50 -5.30
N GLN A 597 -13.67 -8.36 -6.41
CA GLN A 597 -14.52 -9.41 -6.97
C GLN A 597 -13.76 -10.73 -7.15
N ALA A 598 -12.60 -10.70 -7.80
CA ALA A 598 -11.83 -11.91 -8.07
C ALA A 598 -11.25 -12.54 -6.78
N ALA A 599 -11.01 -11.74 -5.74
CA ALA A 599 -10.65 -12.20 -4.40
C ALA A 599 -11.85 -12.90 -3.69
N LEU A 600 -13.05 -12.28 -3.70
CA LEU A 600 -14.31 -12.86 -3.23
C LEU A 600 -14.63 -14.19 -3.93
N GLU A 601 -14.57 -14.22 -5.26
CA GLU A 601 -14.74 -15.43 -6.06
C GLU A 601 -13.76 -16.53 -5.67
N LYS A 602 -12.49 -16.17 -5.41
CA LYS A 602 -11.45 -17.14 -5.09
C LYS A 602 -11.65 -17.78 -3.71
N PHE A 603 -12.11 -16.99 -2.74
CA PHE A 603 -12.53 -17.50 -1.44
C PHE A 603 -13.69 -18.51 -1.58
N ILE A 604 -14.74 -18.17 -2.35
CA ILE A 604 -15.87 -19.07 -2.62
C ILE A 604 -15.40 -20.35 -3.34
N LYS A 605 -14.43 -20.24 -4.25
CA LYS A 605 -13.81 -21.40 -4.94
C LYS A 605 -12.97 -22.28 -4.00
N ILE A 606 -12.47 -21.76 -2.89
CA ILE A 606 -11.80 -22.55 -1.85
C ILE A 606 -12.81 -23.16 -0.87
N TRP A 607 -13.90 -22.46 -0.54
CA TRP A 607 -15.04 -23.07 0.17
C TRP A 607 -15.77 -24.14 -0.64
N LYS A 608 -15.65 -24.15 -1.97
CA LYS A 608 -16.06 -25.32 -2.79
C LYS A 608 -15.27 -26.60 -2.53
N LEU A 609 -14.12 -26.57 -1.85
CA LEU A 609 -13.47 -27.79 -1.36
C LEU A 609 -14.16 -28.40 -0.12
N TYR A 610 -15.17 -27.72 0.41
CA TYR A 610 -16.09 -28.22 1.44
C TYR A 610 -17.44 -28.64 0.83
N ASP A 611 -17.65 -28.40 -0.47
CA ASP A 611 -18.76 -28.94 -1.27
C ASP A 611 -18.41 -30.36 -1.76
N CYS A 612 -17.94 -31.19 -0.83
CA CYS A 612 -17.75 -32.61 -1.05
C CYS A 612 -19.12 -33.30 -1.00
N ASN A 613 -19.51 -33.95 -2.09
CA ASN A 613 -20.54 -34.98 -2.05
C ASN A 613 -19.94 -36.23 -1.40
N SER A 614 -19.98 -36.28 -0.07
CA SER A 614 -19.60 -37.39 0.80
C SER A 614 -20.51 -37.43 2.02
#